data_AF-A0A7Y0MZP8-F1
#
_entry.id   AF-A0A7Y0MZP8-F1
#
_cell.length_a   1.000
_cell.length_b   1.000
_cell.length_c   1.000
_cell.angle_alpha   90.00
_cell.angle_beta   90.00
_cell.angle_gamma   90.00
#
_symmetry.space_group_name_H-M   'P 1'
#
loop_
_entity.id
_entity.type
_entity.pdbx_description
1 polymer ?
#
loop_
_entity_poly.entity_id
_entity_poly.type
_entity_poly.pdbx_seq_one_letter_code
_entity_poly.pdbx_strand_id
1 'polypeptide(L)'
;MDAKQLLTLVVRPTLQKLKLHSQAAEQLIVGTIYQESEAHFLKQVGGGPALGVIQMEPATYRDIWDNYLAYKRTLANQITELSSMESLDEDMRPHVTQLITNLAFAVAMCRAHYLRKKPPLPKAGDIEGLAKYWKEHYNTPMGAGKVEEFIDRFPREILSC
;
A
#
# COMPACT_ATOMS: atom_id res chain seq x y z
N MET A 1 7.59 -5.86 12.05
CA MET A 1 6.21 -6.09 12.57
C MET A 1 5.86 -7.56 12.37
N ASP A 2 5.04 -8.20 13.20
CA ASP A 2 4.59 -9.59 12.91
C ASP A 2 3.71 -9.63 11.64
N ALA A 3 4.05 -10.47 10.67
CA ALA A 3 3.39 -10.50 9.36
C ALA A 3 1.91 -10.94 9.45
N LYS A 4 1.61 -11.92 10.31
CA LYS A 4 0.25 -12.45 10.47
C LYS A 4 -0.65 -11.43 11.14
N GLN A 5 -0.14 -10.70 12.13
CA GLN A 5 -0.88 -9.60 12.76
C GLN A 5 -1.08 -8.44 11.78
N LEU A 6 -0.05 -8.03 11.03
CA LEU A 6 -0.21 -7.01 10.00
C LEU A 6 -1.29 -7.40 8.97
N LEU A 7 -1.26 -8.64 8.50
CA LEU A 7 -2.26 -9.16 7.57
C LEU A 7 -3.66 -9.15 8.21
N THR A 8 -3.83 -9.81 9.34
CA THR A 8 -5.16 -10.12 9.91
C THR A 8 -5.81 -8.95 10.65
N LEU A 9 -5.02 -8.05 11.23
CA LEU A 9 -5.52 -6.93 12.04
C LEU A 9 -5.55 -5.60 11.28
N VAL A 10 -4.77 -5.47 10.20
CA VAL A 10 -4.68 -4.20 9.45
C VAL A 10 -5.06 -4.39 7.99
N VAL A 11 -4.32 -5.22 7.23
CA VAL A 11 -4.49 -5.30 5.77
C VAL A 11 -5.86 -5.83 5.40
N ARG A 12 -6.22 -7.02 5.92
CA ARG A 12 -7.49 -7.70 5.65
C ARG A 12 -8.70 -6.85 6.04
N PRO A 13 -8.82 -6.34 7.28
CA PRO A 13 -9.99 -5.53 7.65
C PRO A 13 -10.11 -4.25 6.83
N THR A 14 -8.98 -3.60 6.51
CA THR A 14 -8.98 -2.39 5.67
C THR A 14 -9.51 -2.70 4.27
N LEU A 15 -8.97 -3.74 3.60
CA LEU A 15 -9.42 -4.11 2.26
C LEU A 15 -10.89 -4.57 2.24
N GLN A 16 -11.35 -5.25 3.29
CA GLN A 16 -12.74 -5.65 3.44
C GLN A 16 -13.66 -4.43 3.61
N LYS A 17 -13.30 -3.46 4.47
CA LYS A 17 -14.05 -2.20 4.64
C LYS A 17 -14.19 -1.44 3.31
N LEU A 18 -13.14 -1.42 2.50
CA LEU A 18 -13.16 -0.79 1.18
C LEU A 18 -13.84 -1.64 0.09
N LYS A 19 -14.21 -2.90 0.37
CA LYS A 19 -14.70 -3.88 -0.62
C LYS A 19 -13.70 -4.12 -1.78
N LEU A 20 -12.41 -4.06 -1.48
CA LEU A 20 -11.30 -4.21 -2.44
C LEU A 20 -10.40 -5.41 -2.13
N HIS A 21 -10.92 -6.33 -1.32
CA HIS A 21 -10.23 -7.51 -0.82
C HIS A 21 -10.11 -8.62 -1.88
N SER A 22 -8.92 -9.20 -1.95
CA SER A 22 -8.64 -10.53 -2.50
C SER A 22 -7.36 -11.05 -1.85
N GLN A 23 -7.18 -12.37 -1.78
CA GLN A 23 -5.98 -12.97 -1.19
C GLN A 23 -4.69 -12.49 -1.89
N ALA A 24 -4.73 -12.31 -3.21
CA ALA A 24 -3.61 -11.73 -3.96
C ALA A 24 -3.34 -10.26 -3.60
N ALA A 25 -4.38 -9.45 -3.39
CA ALA A 25 -4.22 -8.06 -2.97
C ALA A 25 -3.64 -7.96 -1.55
N GLU A 26 -4.08 -8.84 -0.64
CA GLU A 26 -3.51 -8.95 0.71
C GLU A 26 -2.01 -9.24 0.66
N GLN A 27 -1.65 -10.32 -0.05
CA GLN A 27 -0.26 -10.77 -0.18
C GLN A 27 0.62 -9.72 -0.86
N LEU A 28 0.13 -9.06 -1.92
CA LEU A 28 0.86 -7.99 -2.60
C LEU A 28 1.17 -6.83 -1.66
N ILE A 29 0.18 -6.39 -0.86
CA ILE A 29 0.34 -5.26 0.05
C ILE A 29 1.30 -5.61 1.19
N VAL A 30 1.16 -6.80 1.80
CA VAL A 30 2.10 -7.23 2.85
C VAL A 30 3.52 -7.35 2.29
N GLY A 31 3.69 -7.96 1.11
CA GLY A 31 4.98 -8.03 0.43
C GLY A 31 5.57 -6.66 0.13
N THR A 32 4.74 -5.70 -0.32
CA THR A 32 5.15 -4.31 -0.54
C THR A 32 5.66 -3.68 0.77
N ILE A 33 4.93 -3.82 1.87
CA ILE A 33 5.34 -3.26 3.17
C ILE A 33 6.69 -3.83 3.64
N TYR A 34 6.89 -5.14 3.48
CA TYR A 34 8.14 -5.80 3.84
C TYR A 34 9.31 -5.38 2.95
N GLN A 35 9.09 -5.23 1.65
CA GLN A 35 10.14 -4.79 0.73
C GLN A 35 10.53 -3.33 0.95
N GLU A 36 9.55 -2.45 1.19
CA GLU A 36 9.78 -1.00 1.25
C GLU A 36 10.34 -0.53 2.60
N SER A 37 9.96 -1.16 3.72
CA SER A 37 10.33 -0.69 5.06
C SER A 37 10.80 -1.78 6.02
N GLU A 38 10.91 -3.03 5.55
CA GLU A 38 11.07 -4.22 6.39
C GLU A 38 10.00 -4.33 7.49
N ALA A 39 8.86 -3.66 7.28
CA ALA A 39 7.83 -3.46 8.29
C ALA A 39 8.38 -2.92 9.63
N HIS A 40 9.46 -2.14 9.60
CA HIS A 40 10.17 -1.63 10.77
C HIS A 40 10.33 -0.10 10.75
N PHE A 41 10.60 0.51 9.60
CA PHE A 41 10.91 1.93 9.52
C PHE A 41 9.69 2.79 9.14
N LEU A 42 9.25 3.68 10.04
CA LEU A 42 8.16 4.65 9.80
C LEU A 42 8.60 5.88 8.99
N LYS A 43 9.89 6.17 8.98
CA LYS A 43 10.54 7.22 8.18
C LYS A 43 11.91 6.73 7.76
N GLN A 44 12.25 6.91 6.49
CA GLN A 44 13.52 6.49 5.92
C GLN A 44 14.71 7.07 6.71
N VAL A 45 15.64 6.22 7.15
CA VAL A 45 16.98 6.64 7.56
C VAL A 45 17.78 6.79 6.26
N GLY A 46 17.66 7.94 5.59
CA GLY A 46 18.28 8.12 4.27
C GLY A 46 17.85 9.37 3.47
N GLY A 47 16.87 10.15 3.95
CA GLY A 47 16.62 11.50 3.43
C GLY A 47 15.71 11.62 2.20
N GLY A 48 15.13 10.52 1.70
CA GLY A 48 14.12 10.55 0.64
C GLY A 48 12.75 11.04 1.12
N PRO A 49 11.86 11.51 0.22
CA PRO A 49 10.55 12.05 0.57
C PRO A 49 9.51 10.97 0.90
N ALA A 50 9.84 9.69 0.72
CA ALA A 50 8.94 8.55 0.89
C ALA A 50 8.49 8.38 2.36
N LEU A 51 7.20 8.09 2.55
CA LEU A 51 6.55 8.13 3.87
C LEU A 51 5.98 6.77 4.30
N GLY A 52 6.14 6.46 5.58
CA GLY A 52 5.49 5.34 6.26
C GLY A 52 5.96 3.96 5.81
N VAL A 53 5.23 2.94 6.24
CA VAL A 53 5.60 1.52 6.03
C VAL A 53 5.54 1.07 4.56
N ILE A 54 4.88 1.85 3.70
CA ILE A 54 4.78 1.61 2.26
C ILE A 54 5.73 2.47 1.43
N GLN A 55 6.48 3.39 2.06
CA GLN A 55 7.39 4.34 1.39
C GLN A 55 6.74 5.09 0.21
N MET A 56 5.48 5.51 0.36
CA MET A 56 4.80 6.26 -0.71
C MET A 56 5.31 7.71 -0.73
N GLU A 57 5.72 8.19 -1.90
CA GLU A 57 6.10 9.58 -2.08
C GLU A 57 4.88 10.54 -2.08
N PRO A 58 5.01 11.75 -1.52
CA PRO A 58 3.95 12.76 -1.53
C PRO A 58 3.45 13.14 -2.93
N ALA A 59 4.29 13.07 -3.96
CA ALA A 59 3.88 13.32 -5.34
C ALA A 59 2.90 12.24 -5.83
N THR A 60 3.23 10.98 -5.59
CA THR A 60 2.34 9.84 -5.89
C THR A 60 1.03 9.92 -5.12
N TYR A 61 1.10 10.30 -3.83
CA TYR A 61 -0.08 10.55 -3.02
C TYR A 61 -1.02 11.57 -3.68
N ARG A 62 -0.51 12.76 -4.01
CA ARG A 62 -1.30 13.83 -4.65
C ARG A 62 -1.88 13.38 -5.98
N ASP A 63 -1.07 12.76 -6.83
CA ASP A 63 -1.49 12.26 -8.13
C ASP A 63 -2.64 11.24 -8.04
N ILE A 64 -2.62 10.33 -7.06
CA ILE A 64 -3.74 9.40 -6.82
C ILE A 64 -5.01 10.16 -6.47
N TRP A 65 -4.93 11.18 -5.62
CA TRP A 65 -6.10 11.98 -5.26
C TRP A 65 -6.64 12.78 -6.44
N ASP A 66 -5.75 13.50 -7.12
CA ASP A 66 -6.10 14.46 -8.17
C ASP A 66 -6.60 13.76 -9.44
N ASN A 67 -5.99 12.63 -9.82
CA ASN A 67 -6.22 12.02 -11.13
C ASN A 67 -6.96 10.68 -11.09
N TYR A 68 -7.08 10.03 -9.92
CA TYR A 68 -7.76 8.74 -9.80
C TYR A 68 -8.98 8.80 -8.87
N LEU A 69 -8.80 9.28 -7.63
CA LEU A 69 -9.88 9.33 -6.64
C LEU A 69 -10.88 10.46 -6.92
N ALA A 70 -10.46 11.55 -7.57
CA ALA A 70 -11.37 12.60 -8.06
C ALA A 70 -12.54 12.04 -8.91
N TYR A 71 -12.31 10.95 -9.64
CA TYR A 71 -13.31 10.28 -10.48
C TYR A 71 -13.94 9.04 -9.83
N LYS A 72 -13.58 8.73 -8.58
CA LYS A 72 -14.05 7.55 -7.83
C LYS A 72 -14.58 7.95 -6.45
N ARG A 73 -15.57 8.85 -6.44
CA ARG A 73 -16.14 9.47 -5.23
C ARG A 73 -16.43 8.50 -4.09
N THR A 74 -17.06 7.35 -4.37
CA THR A 74 -17.35 6.35 -3.33
C THR A 74 -16.08 5.83 -2.66
N LEU A 75 -15.05 5.49 -3.46
CA LEU A 75 -13.77 5.02 -2.94
C LEU A 75 -13.02 6.15 -2.20
N ALA A 76 -13.03 7.36 -2.75
CA ALA A 76 -12.43 8.53 -2.10
C ALA A 76 -13.03 8.74 -0.69
N ASN A 77 -14.36 8.75 -0.57
CA ASN A 77 -15.05 8.89 0.70
C ASN A 77 -14.69 7.76 1.68
N GLN A 78 -14.71 6.50 1.23
CA GLN A 78 -14.34 5.36 2.07
C GLN A 78 -12.90 5.44 2.57
N ILE A 79 -11.97 5.98 1.78
CA ILE A 79 -10.58 6.21 2.18
C ILE A 79 -10.48 7.40 3.15
N THR A 80 -11.18 8.51 2.88
CA THR A 80 -11.24 9.66 3.79
C THR A 80 -11.76 9.27 5.18
N GLU A 81 -12.78 8.41 5.25
CA GLU A 81 -13.35 7.88 6.50
C GLU A 81 -12.39 7.01 7.35
N LEU A 82 -11.20 6.69 6.83
CA LEU A 82 -10.15 6.02 7.63
C LEU A 82 -9.36 7.01 8.49
N SER A 83 -9.47 8.31 8.21
CA SER A 83 -8.72 9.38 8.87
C SER A 83 -9.63 10.22 9.77
N SER A 84 -9.05 10.91 10.75
CA SER A 84 -9.80 11.81 11.63
C SER A 84 -10.18 13.10 10.89
N MET A 85 -11.29 13.72 11.28
CA MET A 85 -11.73 15.00 10.71
C MET A 85 -10.69 16.11 10.85
N GLU A 86 -9.96 16.15 11.97
CA GLU A 86 -8.86 17.10 12.21
C GLU A 86 -7.73 16.98 11.18
N SER A 87 -7.55 15.79 10.60
CA SER A 87 -6.50 15.56 9.60
C SER A 87 -6.91 15.93 8.18
N LEU A 88 -8.13 16.41 7.94
CA LEU A 88 -8.63 16.71 6.59
C LEU A 88 -8.34 18.16 6.19
N ASP A 89 -8.06 18.38 4.91
CA ASP A 89 -8.05 19.71 4.30
C ASP A 89 -9.46 20.15 3.84
N GLU A 90 -9.54 21.33 3.23
CA GLU A 90 -10.81 21.92 2.75
C GLU A 90 -11.51 21.06 1.69
N ASP A 91 -10.77 20.21 0.97
CA ASP A 91 -11.28 19.29 -0.05
C ASP A 91 -11.64 17.91 0.51
N MET A 92 -11.69 17.75 1.85
CA MET A 92 -11.93 16.49 2.54
C MET A 92 -10.85 15.43 2.25
N ARG A 93 -9.65 15.86 1.88
CA ARG A 93 -8.51 14.98 1.63
C ARG A 93 -7.70 14.85 2.93
N PRO A 94 -7.38 13.63 3.38
CA PRO A 94 -6.54 13.46 4.55
C PRO A 94 -5.12 14.04 4.35
N HIS A 95 -4.52 14.56 5.41
CA HIS A 95 -3.19 15.11 5.36
C HIS A 95 -2.17 13.99 5.06
N VAL A 96 -1.16 14.28 4.26
CA VAL A 96 -0.18 13.29 3.75
C VAL A 96 0.54 12.52 4.88
N THR A 97 0.63 13.11 6.07
CA THR A 97 1.22 12.46 7.27
C THR A 97 0.45 11.24 7.75
N GLN A 98 -0.81 11.06 7.34
CA GLN A 98 -1.59 9.85 7.60
C GLN A 98 -0.93 8.60 7.01
N LEU A 99 -0.11 8.73 5.95
CA LEU A 99 0.72 7.64 5.44
C LEU A 99 1.70 7.07 6.47
N ILE A 100 2.11 7.89 7.45
CA ILE A 100 3.05 7.51 8.52
C ILE A 100 2.29 7.01 9.74
N THR A 101 1.26 7.74 10.17
CA THR A 101 0.62 7.57 11.48
C THR A 101 -0.56 6.61 11.47
N ASN A 102 -1.11 6.29 10.29
CA ASN A 102 -2.33 5.50 10.15
C ASN A 102 -2.11 4.33 9.18
N LEU A 103 -1.90 3.14 9.74
CA LEU A 103 -1.61 1.94 8.95
C LEU A 103 -2.77 1.55 8.02
N ALA A 104 -4.02 1.71 8.45
CA ALA A 104 -5.18 1.44 7.60
C ALA A 104 -5.22 2.40 6.41
N PHE A 105 -4.93 3.69 6.63
CA PHE A 105 -4.85 4.67 5.55
C PHE A 105 -3.69 4.36 4.59
N ALA A 106 -2.51 4.01 5.09
CA ALA A 106 -1.37 3.60 4.26
C ALA A 106 -1.73 2.38 3.39
N VAL A 107 -2.34 1.34 3.97
CA VAL A 107 -2.82 0.16 3.23
C VAL A 107 -3.83 0.57 2.14
N ALA A 108 -4.78 1.44 2.46
CA ALA A 108 -5.77 1.92 1.52
C ALA A 108 -5.15 2.66 0.33
N MET A 109 -4.18 3.54 0.59
CA MET A 109 -3.46 4.26 -0.46
C MET A 109 -2.59 3.32 -1.31
N CYS A 110 -1.93 2.34 -0.71
CA CYS A 110 -1.20 1.31 -1.44
C CYS A 110 -2.16 0.51 -2.35
N ARG A 111 -3.33 0.12 -1.85
CA ARG A 111 -4.35 -0.55 -2.65
C ARG A 111 -4.83 0.32 -3.81
N ALA A 112 -5.11 1.60 -3.56
CA ALA A 112 -5.53 2.55 -4.60
C ALA A 112 -4.47 2.71 -5.70
N HIS A 113 -3.19 2.75 -5.33
CA HIS A 113 -2.08 2.82 -6.28
C HIS A 113 -2.00 1.58 -7.19
N TYR A 114 -2.27 0.39 -6.68
CA TYR A 114 -2.33 -0.80 -7.53
C TYR A 114 -3.60 -0.87 -8.37
N LEU A 115 -4.74 -0.40 -7.85
CA LEU A 115 -6.02 -0.45 -8.57
C LEU A 115 -6.07 0.39 -9.85
N ARG A 116 -5.26 1.46 -9.94
CA ARG A 116 -5.18 2.26 -11.18
C ARG A 116 -4.38 1.58 -12.30
N LYS A 117 -3.75 0.43 -12.03
CA LYS A 117 -2.96 -0.31 -13.02
C LYS A 117 -3.88 -1.25 -13.77
N LYS A 118 -3.74 -1.27 -15.10
CA LYS A 118 -4.58 -2.07 -16.01
C LYS A 118 -4.36 -3.59 -15.88
N PRO A 119 -3.11 -4.10 -15.76
CA PRO A 119 -2.90 -5.54 -15.72
C PRO A 119 -3.55 -6.17 -14.48
N PRO A 120 -4.16 -7.36 -14.60
CA PRO A 120 -4.75 -8.05 -13.47
C PRO A 120 -3.69 -8.43 -12.44
N LEU A 121 -4.09 -8.59 -11.18
CA LEU A 121 -3.19 -9.09 -10.15
C LEU A 121 -2.75 -10.54 -10.48
N PRO A 122 -1.49 -10.90 -10.17
CA PRO A 122 -1.06 -12.28 -10.13
C PRO A 122 -1.92 -13.13 -9.20
N LYS A 123 -1.86 -14.46 -9.34
CA LYS A 123 -2.58 -15.38 -8.46
C LYS A 123 -2.04 -15.29 -7.03
N ALA A 124 -2.92 -15.53 -6.05
CA ALA A 124 -2.46 -15.71 -4.68
C ALA A 124 -1.48 -16.89 -4.60
N GLY A 125 -0.41 -16.73 -3.84
CA GLY A 125 0.69 -17.69 -3.70
C GLY A 125 1.77 -17.60 -4.77
N ASP A 126 1.55 -16.85 -5.86
CA ASP A 126 2.55 -16.60 -6.89
C ASP A 126 3.50 -15.47 -6.47
N ILE A 127 4.43 -15.76 -5.55
CA ILE A 127 5.36 -14.76 -5.00
C ILE A 127 6.18 -14.09 -6.12
N GLU A 128 6.65 -14.86 -7.10
CA GLU A 128 7.43 -14.33 -8.21
C GLU A 128 6.59 -13.39 -9.09
N GLY A 129 5.36 -13.76 -9.40
CA GLY A 129 4.41 -12.89 -10.10
C GLY A 129 4.12 -11.61 -9.32
N LEU A 130 3.89 -11.71 -8.01
CA LEU A 130 3.67 -10.56 -7.13
C LEU A 130 4.89 -9.63 -7.07
N ALA A 131 6.10 -10.19 -7.01
CA ALA A 131 7.35 -9.44 -7.01
C ALA A 131 7.56 -8.67 -8.32
N LYS A 132 7.33 -9.31 -9.47
CA LYS A 132 7.37 -8.65 -10.78
C LYS A 132 6.33 -7.55 -10.89
N TYR A 133 5.12 -7.79 -10.39
CA TYR A 133 4.04 -6.81 -10.38
C TYR A 133 4.38 -5.58 -9.51
N TRP A 134 4.92 -5.79 -8.31
CA TRP A 134 5.42 -4.71 -7.45
C TRP A 134 6.54 -3.94 -8.16
N LYS A 135 7.52 -4.63 -8.77
CA LYS A 135 8.64 -4.00 -9.47
C LYS A 135 8.16 -3.12 -10.62
N GLU A 136 7.21 -3.60 -11.41
CA GLU A 136 6.71 -2.86 -12.57
C GLU A 136 5.84 -1.67 -12.17
N HIS A 137 5.02 -1.82 -11.13
CA HIS A 137 3.92 -0.89 -10.88
C HIS A 137 4.04 -0.02 -9.63
N TYR A 138 4.80 -0.44 -8.63
CA TYR A 138 5.04 0.32 -7.40
C TYR A 138 6.44 0.92 -7.38
N ASN A 139 7.47 0.07 -7.50
CA ASN A 139 8.86 0.51 -7.53
C ASN A 139 9.26 1.17 -8.85
N THR A 140 8.66 0.71 -9.96
CA THR A 140 8.95 1.05 -11.36
C THR A 140 10.28 0.50 -11.89
N PRO A 141 10.46 0.40 -13.23
CA PRO A 141 11.72 -0.05 -13.82
C PRO A 141 12.94 0.79 -13.41
N MET A 142 12.76 2.09 -13.14
CA MET A 142 13.82 3.01 -12.70
C MET A 142 14.07 2.96 -11.18
N GLY A 143 13.16 2.37 -10.39
CA GLY A 143 13.37 2.22 -8.96
C GLY A 143 14.53 1.28 -8.65
N ALA A 144 15.19 1.48 -7.51
CA ALA A 144 16.38 0.70 -7.14
C ALA A 144 16.08 -0.73 -6.67
N GLY A 145 14.84 -1.01 -6.26
CA GLY A 145 14.46 -2.27 -5.66
C GLY A 145 14.43 -3.42 -6.67
N LYS A 146 14.72 -4.64 -6.23
CA LYS A 146 14.83 -5.81 -7.13
C LYS A 146 13.77 -6.86 -6.86
N VAL A 147 13.43 -7.63 -7.91
CA VAL A 147 12.44 -8.72 -7.83
C VAL A 147 12.91 -9.78 -6.83
N GLU A 148 14.19 -10.12 -6.86
CA GLU A 148 14.82 -11.11 -6.00
C GLU A 148 14.74 -10.68 -4.52
N GLU A 149 15.02 -9.41 -4.23
CA GLU A 149 14.92 -8.85 -2.87
C GLU A 149 13.50 -8.94 -2.32
N PHE A 150 12.49 -8.67 -3.15
CA PHE A 150 11.09 -8.80 -2.75
C PHE A 150 10.77 -10.27 -2.42
N ILE A 151 11.20 -11.22 -3.26
CA ILE A 151 10.97 -12.66 -3.02
C ILE A 151 11.64 -13.12 -1.72
N ASP A 152 12.85 -12.64 -1.45
CA ASP A 152 13.61 -12.98 -0.26
C ASP A 152 12.93 -12.43 1.00
N ARG A 153 12.49 -11.16 0.96
CA ARG A 153 11.82 -10.48 2.08
C ARG A 153 10.35 -10.86 2.27
N PHE A 154 9.73 -11.55 1.31
CA PHE A 154 8.32 -11.91 1.39
C PHE A 154 8.04 -12.82 2.61
N PRO A 155 7.12 -12.44 3.52
CA PRO A 155 6.81 -13.23 4.72
C PRO A 155 5.93 -14.43 4.36
N ARG A 156 6.56 -15.59 4.09
CA ARG A 156 5.90 -16.81 3.61
C ARG A 156 4.87 -17.38 4.58
N GLU A 157 4.96 -17.05 5.86
CA GLU A 157 4.01 -17.45 6.89
C GLU A 157 2.59 -16.92 6.67
N ILE A 158 2.40 -15.87 5.85
CA ILE A 158 1.08 -15.35 5.50
C ILE A 158 0.36 -16.19 4.44
N LEU A 159 1.06 -17.10 3.75
CA LEU A 159 0.45 -17.96 2.73
C LEU A 159 -0.55 -18.95 3.32
N SER A 160 -0.42 -19.24 4.63
CA SER A 160 -1.30 -20.13 5.39
C SER A 160 -2.42 -19.41 6.16
N CYS A 161 -2.62 -18.09 5.94
CA CYS A 161 -3.53 -17.23 6.69
C CYS A 161 -4.82 -16.85 5.95
#